data_AF-A0AAV4PSA3-F1
#
_entry.id   AF-A0AAV4PSA3-F1
#
_cell.length_a   1.000
_cell.length_b   1.000
_cell.length_c   1.000
_cell.angle_alpha   90.00
_cell.angle_beta   90.00
_cell.angle_gamma   90.00
#
_symmetry.space_group_name_H-M   'P 1'
#
loop_
_entity.id
_entity.type
_entity.pdbx_description
1 polymer ?
#
loop_
_entity_poly.entity_id
_entity_poly.type
_entity_poly.pdbx_seq_one_letter_code
_entity_poly.pdbx_strand_id
1 'polypeptide(L)'
;MQCQSFKLRFLELGKVLMSLAISNSNTQISQRVFFLHEELMKLPSFPRKALESDFNLYAGMLGKEMLAMDTLHKMVWVKLVSRLFEAMAGFFCTFF
;
A
#
# COMPACT_ATOMS: atom_id res chain seq x y z
N MET A 1 -10.02 -21.50 4.56
CA MET A 1 -9.39 -20.65 3.51
C MET A 1 -9.65 -19.16 3.75
N GLN A 2 -10.90 -18.66 3.69
CA GLN A 2 -11.21 -17.22 3.87
C GLN A 2 -10.64 -16.59 5.16
N CYS A 3 -10.77 -17.24 6.32
CA CYS A 3 -10.25 -16.71 7.59
C CYS A 3 -8.72 -16.53 7.59
N GLN A 4 -7.98 -17.47 7.01
CA GLN A 4 -6.53 -17.35 6.87
C GLN A 4 -6.15 -16.24 5.89
N SER A 5 -6.81 -16.17 4.73
CA SER A 5 -6.62 -15.09 3.75
C SER A 5 -6.93 -13.71 4.33
N PHE A 6 -7.96 -13.61 5.17
CA PHE A 6 -8.31 -12.37 5.88
C PHE A 6 -7.18 -11.93 6.82
N LYS A 7 -6.69 -12.83 7.67
CA LYS A 7 -5.57 -12.54 8.60
C LYS A 7 -4.32 -12.08 7.87
N LEU A 8 -3.97 -12.73 6.76
CA LEU A 8 -2.83 -12.34 5.93
C LEU A 8 -3.04 -10.95 5.32
N ARG A 9 -4.22 -10.68 4.74
CA ARG A 9 -4.53 -9.34 4.18
C ARG A 9 -4.52 -8.26 5.25
N PHE A 10 -4.99 -8.57 6.46
CA PHE A 10 -4.96 -7.64 7.59
C PHE A 10 -3.53 -7.31 8.01
N LEU A 11 -2.64 -8.31 8.06
CA LEU A 11 -1.22 -8.10 8.33
C LEU A 11 -0.57 -7.22 7.26
N GLU A 12 -0.84 -7.49 5.98
CA GLU A 12 -0.33 -6.65 4.88
C GLU A 12 -0.86 -5.21 4.97
N LEU A 13 -2.15 -5.01 5.23
CA LEU A 13 -2.72 -3.67 5.48
C LEU A 13 -1.96 -2.91 6.58
N GLY A 14 -1.64 -3.58 7.70
CA GLY A 14 -0.87 -2.99 8.78
C GLY A 14 0.52 -2.49 8.34
N LYS A 15 1.20 -3.26 7.49
CA LYS A 15 2.50 -2.85 6.92
C LYS A 15 2.36 -1.60 6.06
N VAL A 16 1.35 -1.54 5.18
CA VAL A 16 1.13 -0.37 4.29
C VAL A 16 0.75 0.87 5.10
N LEU A 17 -0.08 0.71 6.14
CA LEU A 17 -0.42 1.81 7.05
C LEU A 17 0.81 2.33 7.79
N MET A 18 1.70 1.45 8.25
CA MET A 18 2.96 1.84 8.88
C MET A 18 3.86 2.61 7.90
N SER A 19 4.02 2.12 6.68
CA SER A 19 4.76 2.82 5.62
C SER A 19 4.17 4.21 5.33
N LEU A 20 2.84 4.33 5.25
CA LEU A 20 2.15 5.60 5.07
C LEU A 20 2.40 6.56 6.24
N ALA A 21 2.34 6.07 7.48
CA ALA A 21 2.64 6.87 8.67
C ALA A 21 4.08 7.40 8.66
N ILE A 22 5.06 6.55 8.29
CA ILE A 22 6.46 6.96 8.15
C ILE A 22 6.61 8.06 7.07
N SER A 23 5.89 7.94 5.96
CA SER A 23 5.93 8.92 4.85
C SER A 23 5.24 10.25 5.17
N ASN A 24 4.37 10.29 6.18
CA ASN A 24 3.63 11.49 6.62
C ASN A 24 4.33 12.25 7.76
N SER A 25 5.48 11.79 8.25
CA SER A 25 6.25 12.52 9.25
C SER A 25 6.76 13.86 8.68
N ASN A 26 6.61 14.95 9.44
CA ASN A 26 6.91 16.32 9.00
C ASN A 26 8.40 16.61 8.76
N THR A 27 9.31 15.72 9.18
CA THR A 27 10.75 15.90 9.03
C THR A 27 11.33 14.99 7.96
N GLN A 28 12.09 15.56 7.02
CA GLN A 28 12.82 14.84 5.97
C GLN A 28 11.92 13.98 5.05
N ILE A 29 10.72 14.46 4.74
CA ILE A 29 9.71 13.79 3.88
C ILE A 29 10.36 13.21 2.62
N SER A 30 11.16 14.02 1.93
CA SER A 30 11.97 13.67 0.77
C SER A 30 12.82 12.40 0.94
N GLN A 31 13.65 12.35 1.99
CA GLN A 31 14.57 11.23 2.24
C GLN A 31 13.81 9.95 2.60
N ARG A 32 12.72 10.09 3.38
CA ARG A 32 11.89 8.96 3.81
C ARG A 32 11.09 8.37 2.65
N VAL A 33 10.52 9.21 1.80
CA VAL A 33 9.82 8.80 0.57
C VAL A 33 10.79 8.10 -0.38
N PHE A 34 12.00 8.63 -0.56
CA PHE A 34 12.99 8.00 -1.43
C PHE A 34 13.42 6.63 -0.90
N PHE A 35 13.78 6.54 0.39
CA PHE A 35 14.08 5.26 1.04
C PHE A 35 12.94 4.25 0.86
N LEU A 36 11.70 4.67 1.11
CA LEU A 36 10.55 3.79 0.99
C LEU A 36 10.30 3.35 -0.46
N HIS A 37 10.48 4.25 -1.43
CA HIS A 37 10.40 3.92 -2.84
C HIS A 37 11.45 2.87 -3.24
N GLU A 38 12.72 3.03 -2.81
CA GLU A 38 13.77 2.04 -3.08
C GLU A 38 13.45 0.68 -2.48
N GLU A 39 12.96 0.63 -1.23
CA GLU A 39 12.56 -0.62 -0.59
C GLU A 39 11.39 -1.29 -1.30
N LEU A 40 10.39 -0.51 -1.74
CA LEU A 40 9.24 -1.02 -2.48
C LEU A 40 9.63 -1.57 -3.86
N MET A 41 10.57 -0.92 -4.57
CA MET A 41 11.05 -1.36 -5.89
C MET A 41 11.84 -2.68 -5.84
N LYS A 42 12.37 -3.08 -4.67
CA LYS A 42 13.03 -4.38 -4.47
C LYS A 42 12.06 -5.55 -4.36
N LEU A 43 10.77 -5.29 -4.15
CA LEU A 43 9.77 -6.35 -4.02
C LEU A 43 9.42 -6.92 -5.41
N PRO A 44 9.59 -8.24 -5.65
CA PRO A 44 9.51 -8.86 -6.98
C PRO A 44 8.12 -8.83 -7.64
N SER A 45 7.14 -8.18 -7.05
CA SER A 45 5.78 -8.06 -7.59
C SER A 45 5.09 -6.75 -7.20
N PHE A 46 5.83 -5.79 -6.63
CA PHE A 46 5.28 -4.48 -6.36
C PHE A 46 5.24 -3.65 -7.66
N PRO A 47 4.17 -2.86 -7.91
CA PRO A 47 2.89 -2.77 -7.18
C PRO A 47 1.84 -3.79 -7.65
N ARG A 48 2.16 -4.64 -8.63
CA ARG A 48 1.22 -5.57 -9.27
C ARG A 48 0.41 -6.40 -8.27
N LYS A 49 1.07 -7.00 -7.28
CA LYS A 49 0.44 -7.83 -6.24
C LYS A 49 -0.52 -7.05 -5.32
N ALA A 50 -0.33 -5.74 -5.17
CA ALA A 50 -1.24 -4.89 -4.39
C ALA A 50 -2.58 -4.64 -5.13
N LEU A 51 -2.61 -4.83 -6.45
CA LEU A 51 -3.79 -4.62 -7.30
C LEU A 51 -4.59 -5.89 -7.54
N GLU A 52 -3.98 -7.06 -7.33
CA GLU A 52 -4.61 -8.37 -7.55
C GLU A 52 -5.77 -8.64 -6.60
N SER A 53 -6.86 -9.19 -7.13
CA SER A 53 -8.01 -9.69 -6.38
C SER A 53 -8.22 -11.16 -6.66
N ASP A 54 -8.53 -11.92 -5.62
CA ASP A 54 -9.05 -13.28 -5.77
C ASP A 54 -10.55 -13.24 -5.52
N PHE A 55 -11.31 -13.03 -6.59
CA PHE A 55 -12.77 -12.90 -6.54
C PHE A 55 -13.48 -14.14 -6.00
N ASN A 56 -12.84 -15.31 -6.07
CA ASN A 56 -13.41 -16.55 -5.52
C ASN A 56 -13.54 -16.46 -3.99
N LEU A 57 -12.68 -15.69 -3.32
CA LEU A 57 -12.75 -15.48 -1.88
C LEU A 57 -13.94 -14.60 -1.46
N TYR A 58 -14.61 -13.94 -2.40
CA TYR A 58 -15.82 -13.15 -2.11
C TYR A 58 -17.08 -14.02 -2.09
N ALA A 59 -17.01 -15.23 -2.62
CA ALA A 59 -18.06 -16.22 -2.48
C ALA A 59 -17.79 -17.06 -1.23
N GLY A 60 -18.61 -16.91 -0.19
CA GLY A 60 -18.52 -17.71 1.04
C GLY A 60 -18.99 -16.94 2.28
N MET A 61 -18.89 -17.58 3.44
CA MET A 61 -19.40 -17.06 4.71
C MET A 61 -18.80 -15.70 5.08
N LEU A 62 -17.51 -15.47 4.77
CA LEU A 62 -16.82 -14.20 5.00
C LEU A 62 -16.70 -13.35 3.73
N GLY A 63 -17.54 -13.59 2.73
CA GLY A 63 -17.39 -13.01 1.40
C GLY A 63 -17.42 -11.48 1.39
N LYS A 64 -18.32 -10.88 2.17
CA LYS A 64 -18.47 -9.42 2.30
C LYS A 64 -17.27 -8.81 3.01
N GLU A 65 -16.80 -9.45 4.08
CA GLU A 65 -15.63 -9.05 4.85
C GLU A 65 -14.35 -9.14 4.01
N MET A 66 -14.24 -10.19 3.18
CA MET A 66 -13.12 -10.33 2.24
C MET A 66 -13.12 -9.23 1.18
N LEU A 67 -14.28 -8.88 0.62
CA LEU A 67 -14.40 -7.78 -0.33
C LEU A 67 -14.06 -6.43 0.34
N ALA A 68 -14.59 -6.18 1.53
CA ALA A 68 -14.31 -4.96 2.29
C ALA A 68 -12.81 -4.83 2.62
N MET A 69 -12.19 -5.93 3.07
CA MET A 69 -10.76 -5.98 3.38
C MET A 69 -9.89 -5.74 2.15
N ASP A 70 -10.25 -6.34 0.99
CA ASP A 70 -9.54 -6.09 -0.27
C ASP A 70 -9.65 -4.63 -0.71
N THR A 71 -10.85 -4.07 -0.60
CA THR A 71 -11.11 -2.66 -0.96
C THR A 71 -10.31 -1.72 -0.04
N LEU A 72 -10.34 -1.95 1.27
CA LEU A 72 -9.56 -1.17 2.25
C LEU A 72 -8.06 -1.24 1.96
N HIS A 73 -7.53 -2.44 1.74
CA HIS A 73 -6.11 -2.64 1.42
C HIS A 73 -5.70 -1.85 0.18
N LYS A 74 -6.47 -1.91 -0.90
CA LYS A 74 -6.22 -1.16 -2.13
C LYS A 74 -6.30 0.36 -1.92
N MET A 75 -7.28 0.85 -1.17
CA MET A 75 -7.39 2.28 -0.88
C MET A 75 -6.18 2.81 -0.10
N VAL A 76 -5.63 2.05 0.83
CA VAL A 76 -4.42 2.45 1.57
C VAL A 76 -3.19 2.43 0.67
N TRP A 77 -3.07 1.46 -0.23
CA TRP A 77 -2.02 1.48 -1.25
C TRP A 77 -2.10 2.71 -2.16
N VAL A 78 -3.31 3.08 -2.61
CA VAL A 78 -3.51 4.31 -3.40
C VAL A 78 -3.02 5.53 -2.62
N LYS A 79 -3.40 5.67 -1.34
CA LYS A 79 -2.92 6.77 -0.48
C LYS A 79 -1.39 6.80 -0.37
N LEU A 80 -0.76 5.64 -0.17
CA LEU A 80 0.69 5.55 -0.07
C LEU A 80 1.37 5.98 -1.37
N VAL A 81 0.93 5.45 -2.51
CA VAL A 81 1.50 5.76 -3.82
C VAL A 81 1.30 7.23 -4.18
N SER A 82 0.12 7.80 -3.92
CA SER A 82 -0.12 9.24 -4.09
C SER A 82 0.85 10.08 -3.27
N ARG A 83 1.05 9.70 -1.99
CA ARG A 83 2.00 10.40 -1.11
C ARG A 83 3.44 10.35 -1.61
N LEU A 84 3.87 9.18 -2.13
CA LEU A 84 5.19 9.05 -2.74
C LEU A 84 5.32 9.98 -3.96
N PHE A 85 4.32 10.03 -4.84
CA PHE A 85 4.33 10.91 -6.01
C PHE A 85 4.33 12.40 -5.65
N GLU A 86 3.52 12.84 -4.68
CA GLU A 86 3.50 14.23 -4.20
C GLU A 86 4.87 14.68 -3.67
N ALA A 87 5.51 13.84 -2.85
CA ALA A 87 6.82 14.13 -2.29
C ALA A 87 7.93 14.10 -3.36
N MET A 88 7.77 13.31 -4.42
CA MET A 88 8.69 13.33 -5.57
C MET A 88 8.46 14.53 -6.50
N ALA A 89 7.22 15.02 -6.65
CA ALA A 89 6.94 16.21 -7.47
C ALA A 89 7.67 17.47 -6.95
N GLY A 90 7.89 17.57 -5.64
CA GLY A 90 8.71 18.63 -5.03
C GLY A 90 10.19 18.62 -5.42
N PHE A 91 10.73 17.49 -5.92
CA PHE A 91 12.12 17.38 -6.35
C PHE A 91 12.36 17.75 -7.82
N PHE A 92 11.37 17.57 -8.70
CA PHE A 92 11.52 17.88 -10.12
C PHE A 92 11.44 19.38 -10.42
N CYS A 93 10.80 20.17 -9.54
CA CYS A 93 10.67 21.63 -9.70
C CYS A 93 11.92 22.43 -9.30
N THR A 94 12.97 21.80 -8.73
CA THR A 94 14.21 22.49 -8.31
C THR A 94 15.36 22.39 -9.31
N PHE A 95 15.12 21.85 -10.51
CA PHE A 95 16.12 21.70 -11.57
C PHE A 95 15.79 22.49 -12.86
N PHE A 96 14.90 23.49 -12.78
CA PHE A 96 14.64 24.45 -13.87
C PHE A 96 14.89 25.88 -13.40
#